data_AF-A0A914CIH8-F1
#
_entry.id   AF-A0A914CIH8-F1
#
_cell.length_a   1.000
_cell.length_b   1.000
_cell.length_c   1.000
_cell.angle_alpha   90.00
_cell.angle_beta   90.00
_cell.angle_gamma   90.00
#
_symmetry.space_group_name_H-M   'P 1'
#
loop_
_entity.id
_entity.type
_entity.pdbx_description
1 polymer ?
#
loop_
_entity_poly.entity_id
_entity_poly.type
_entity_poly.pdbx_seq_one_letter_code
_entity_poly.pdbx_strand_id
1 'polypeptide(L)' 'MYHTEVPSQFQGKGYAALLVKDALKYCKDNNLKVVPTCWYVEKYIREKGTPEEKNLVASVEERSNL' A
#
# COMPACT_ATOMS: atom_id res chain seq x y z
N MET A 1 -3.04 -6.24 -0.39
CA MET A 1 -1.95 -5.85 -1.30
C MET A 1 -0.72 -6.69 -0.96
N TYR A 2 -0.35 -7.62 -1.85
CA TYR A 2 0.51 -8.75 -1.49
C TYR A 2 1.95 -8.68 -2.01
N HIS A 3 2.22 -7.94 -3.08
CA HIS A 3 3.56 -7.87 -3.65
C HIS A 3 3.76 -6.58 -4.45
N THR A 4 5.01 -6.12 -4.52
CA THR A 4 5.44 -5.01 -5.36
C THR A 4 6.83 -5.37 -5.86
N GLU A 5 7.00 -5.36 -7.18
CA GLU A 5 8.25 -5.74 -7.84
C GLU A 5 8.72 -4.61 -8.76
N VAL A 6 10.03 -4.37 -8.76
CA VAL A 6 10.68 -3.46 -9.70
C VAL A 6 11.92 -4.18 -10.23
N PRO A 7 11.98 -4.47 -11.54
CA PRO A 7 13.15 -5.12 -12.13
C PRO A 7 14.44 -4.37 -11.79
N SER A 8 15.53 -5.12 -11.57
CA SER A 8 16.81 -4.58 -11.09
C SER A 8 17.29 -3.33 -11.83
N GLN A 9 17.17 -3.30 -13.16
CA GLN A 9 17.54 -2.17 -14.02
C GLN A 9 16.76 -0.86 -13.76
N PHE A 10 15.64 -0.94 -13.04
CA PHE A 10 14.78 0.19 -12.70
C PHE A 10 14.76 0.52 -11.20
N GLN A 11 15.50 -0.24 -10.37
CA GLN A 11 15.58 0.02 -8.93
C GLN A 11 16.30 1.35 -8.62
N GLY A 12 16.11 1.88 -7.40
CA GLY A 12 16.69 3.15 -6.96
C GLY A 12 16.01 4.42 -7.51
N LYS A 13 15.06 4.28 -8.45
CA LYS A 13 14.37 5.41 -9.11
C LYS A 13 13.01 5.77 -8.50
N GLY A 14 12.59 5.08 -7.45
CA GLY A 14 11.33 5.36 -6.75
C GLY A 14 10.07 4.71 -7.34
N TYR A 15 10.17 3.84 -8.35
CA TYR A 15 8.99 3.23 -8.97
C TYR A 15 8.11 2.41 -8.01
N ALA A 16 8.70 1.70 -7.05
CA ALA A 16 7.92 0.96 -6.05
C ALA A 16 7.01 1.89 -5.23
N ALA A 17 7.48 3.10 -4.89
CA ALA A 17 6.66 4.09 -4.20
C ALA A 17 5.51 4.60 -5.08
N LEU A 18 5.76 4.83 -6.38
CA LEU A 18 4.72 5.24 -7.33
C LEU A 18 3.63 4.17 -7.48
N LEU A 19 4.03 2.90 -7.62
CA LEU A 19 3.10 1.76 -7.71
C LEU A 19 2.19 1.68 -6.47
N VAL A 20 2.77 1.80 -5.27
CA VAL A 20 1.99 1.76 -4.02
C VAL A 20 1.05 2.96 -3.92
N LYS A 21 1.52 4.16 -4.27
CA LYS A 21 0.70 5.38 -4.24
C LYS A 21 -0.54 5.25 -5.15
N ASP A 22 -0.35 4.79 -6.38
CA ASP A 22 -1.46 4.65 -7.32
C ASP A 22 -2.44 3.54 -6.87
N ALA A 23 -1.93 2.44 -6.30
CA ALA A 23 -2.78 1.40 -5.75
C ALA A 23 -3.60 1.89 -4.53
N LEU A 24 -3.00 2.68 -3.63
CA LEU A 24 -3.70 3.30 -2.50
C LEU A 24 -4.76 4.31 -2.98
N LYS A 25 -4.44 5.11 -4.00
CA LYS A 25 -5.40 6.00 -4.63
C LYS A 25 -6.59 5.23 -5.18
N TYR A 26 -6.35 4.14 -5.90
CA TYR A 26 -7.43 3.27 -6.39
C TYR A 26 -8.31 2.75 -5.24
N CYS A 27 -7.71 2.30 -4.14
CA CYS A 27 -8.48 1.85 -2.98
C CYS A 27 -9.34 2.97 -2.38
N LYS A 28 -8.79 4.18 -2.24
CA LYS A 28 -9.53 5.35 -1.77
C LYS A 28 -10.73 5.67 -2.66
N ASP A 29 -10.50 5.77 -3.97
CA ASP A 29 -11.53 6.13 -4.95
C ASP A 29 -12.68 5.11 -5.00
N ASN A 30 -12.42 3.86 -4.59
CA ASN A 30 -13.38 2.75 -4.62
C ASN A 30 -13.88 2.35 -3.21
N ASN A 31 -13.61 3.14 -2.17
CA ASN A 31 -13.98 2.82 -0.78
C ASN A 31 -13.49 1.45 -0.30
N LEU A 32 -12.30 1.02 -0.74
CA LEU A 32 -11.69 -0.25 -0.37
C LEU A 32 -10.72 -0.08 0.79
N LYS A 33 -10.71 -1.07 1.70
CA LYS A 33 -9.68 -1.23 2.72
C LYS A 33 -8.50 -2.05 2.21
N VAL A 34 -7.33 -1.81 2.79
CA VAL A 34 -6.06 -2.44 2.39
C VAL A 34 -5.54 -3.31 3.52
N VAL A 35 -5.26 -4.57 3.21
CA VAL A 35 -4.42 -5.45 4.04
C VAL A 35 -3.03 -5.52 3.41
N PRO A 36 -2.01 -4.82 3.95
CA PRO A 36 -0.68 -4.79 3.35
C PRO A 36 0.17 -5.98 3.83
N THR A 37 0.09 -7.13 3.14
CA THR A 37 0.90 -8.31 3.49
C THR A 37 2.32 -8.25 2.93
N CYS A 38 2.56 -7.38 1.95
CA CYS A 38 3.91 -7.06 1.50
C CYS A 38 4.62 -6.12 2.49
N TRP A 39 5.80 -6.52 2.97
CA TRP A 39 6.62 -5.71 3.89
C TRP A 39 6.91 -4.30 3.35
N TYR A 40 7.10 -4.15 2.04
CA TYR A 40 7.41 -2.86 1.43
C TYR A 40 6.21 -1.92 1.46
N VAL A 41 5.02 -2.45 1.17
CA VAL A 41 3.77 -1.69 1.19
C VAL A 41 3.48 -1.21 2.61
N GLU A 42 3.60 -2.11 3.59
CA GLU A 42 3.42 -1.76 5.00
C GLU A 42 4.41 -0.65 5.43
N LYS A 43 5.69 -0.83 5.08
CA LYS A 43 6.73 0.19 5.34
C LYS A 43 6.39 1.53 4.70
N TYR A 44 5.98 1.52 3.43
CA TYR A 44 5.59 2.72 2.70
C TYR A 44 4.45 3.47 3.39
N ILE A 45 3.36 2.77 3.73
CA ILE A 45 2.20 3.39 4.38
C ILE A 45 2.60 4.00 5.72
N ARG A 46 3.40 3.30 6.52
CA ARG A 46 3.85 3.77 7.84
C ARG A 46 4.72 5.03 7.73
N GLU A 47 5.72 5.01 6.86
CA GLU A 47 6.77 6.04 6.82
C GLU A 47 6.45 7.20 5.88
N LYS A 48 5.74 6.95 4.77
CA LYS A 48 5.49 7.92 3.70
C LYS A 48 4.01 8.21 3.45
N GLY A 49 3.11 7.35 3.94
CA GLY A 49 1.68 7.52 3.75
C GLY A 49 1.14 8.79 4.40
N THR A 50 0.25 9.46 3.68
CA THR A 50 -0.60 10.54 4.21
C THR A 50 -1.54 9.99 5.30
N PRO A 51 -2.12 10.86 6.16
CA PRO A 51 -3.12 10.42 7.14
C PRO A 51 -4.30 9.67 6.50
N GLU A 52 -4.73 10.12 5.33
CA GLU A 52 -5.81 9.49 4.56
C GLU A 52 -5.45 8.09 4.09
N GLU A 53 -4.24 7.91 3.54
CA GLU A 53 -3.74 6.59 3.11
C GLU A 53 -3.57 5.63 4.30
N LYS A 54 -3.14 6.14 5.46
CA LYS A 54 -3.05 5.35 6.70
C LYS A 54 -4.41 4.84 7.16
N ASN A 55 -5.48 5.63 6.96
CA ASN A 55 -6.86 5.24 7.30
C ASN A 55 -7.45 4.19 6.35
N LEU A 56 -6.80 3.90 5.21
CA LEU A 56 -7.20 2.81 4.32
C LEU A 56 -6.79 1.44 4.87
N VAL A 57 -5.85 1.37 5.82
CA VAL A 57 -5.39 0.09 6.37
C VAL A 57 -6.51 -0.55 7.18
N ALA A 58 -6.83 -1.80 6.85
CA ALA A 58 -7.84 -2.56 7.57
C ALA A 58 -7.44 -2.75 9.04
N SER A 59 -8.37 -2.50 9.96
CA SER A 59 -8.25 -2.78 11.39
C SER A 59 -8.14 -4.29 11.65
N VAL A 60 -7.84 -4.67 12.90
CA VAL A 60 -7.74 -6.08 13.29
C VAL A 60 -9.07 -6.78 13.08
N GLU A 61 -10.17 -6.12 13.44
CA GLU A 61 -11.54 -6.63 13.32
C GLU A 61 -11.96 -6.78 11.85
N GLU A 62 -11.60 -5.80 11.00
CA GLU A 62 -11.88 -5.86 9.56
C GLU A 62 -11.14 -7.02 8.89
N ARG A 63 -9.93 -7.37 9.36
CA ARG A 63 -9.15 -8.50 8.82
C ARG A 63 -9.70 -9.86 9.21
N SER A 64 -10.36 -9.98 10.36
CA SER A 64 -10.95 -11.24 10.81
C SER A 64 -12.19 -11.68 10.01
N ASN A 65 -12.77 -10.75 9.23
CA ASN A 65 -13.97 -10.99 8.41
C ASN A 65 -13.67 -11.15 6.91
N LEU A 66 -12.39 -11.22 6.53
CA LEU A 66 -11.90 -11.41 5.16
C LEU A 66 -11.37 -12.84 4.97
#